data_AF-A0A1G7EHI1-F1
#
_entry.id   AF-A0A1G7EHI1-F1
#
_cell.length_a   1.000
_cell.length_b   1.000
_cell.length_c   1.000
_cell.angle_alpha   90.00
_cell.angle_beta   90.00
_cell.angle_gamma   90.00
#
_symmetry.space_group_name_H-M   'P 1'
#
loop_
_entity.id
_entity.type
_entity.pdbx_description
1 polymer ?
#
loop_
_entity_poly.entity_id
_entity_poly.type
_entity_poly.pdbx_seq_one_letter_code
_entity_poly.pdbx_strand_id
1 'polypeptide(L)'
;MERCPLCKKAEMGKYWCRACHAVFVCPNPQCGAPVAKPPADSCSRCGLLFEDYILRRKMYRLCPKCRKKQGIADAQCRCGYWFNCPTCGHRVVSTSMLSCPRCATRLR
;
A
#
# COMPACT_ATOMS: atom_id res chain seq x y z
N MET A 1 20.35 -11.02 12.91
CA MET A 1 19.66 -9.79 12.44
C MET A 1 20.29 -9.41 11.12
N GLU A 2 19.50 -9.33 10.05
CA GLU A 2 20.02 -8.91 8.75
C GLU A 2 20.34 -7.40 8.78
N ARG A 3 21.41 -7.01 8.09
CA ARG A 3 21.76 -5.60 7.92
C ARG A 3 20.90 -5.00 6.82
N CYS A 4 20.36 -3.82 7.09
CA CYS A 4 19.63 -3.07 6.07
C CYS A 4 20.57 -2.74 4.89
N PRO A 5 20.20 -3.05 3.63
CA PRO A 5 21.05 -2.77 2.48
C PRO A 5 21.27 -1.27 2.22
N LEU A 6 20.41 -0.40 2.79
CA LEU A 6 20.48 1.05 2.60
C LEU A 6 21.28 1.75 3.70
N CYS A 7 20.94 1.53 4.98
CA CYS A 7 21.60 2.21 6.10
C CYS A 7 22.65 1.36 6.82
N LYS A 8 22.83 0.08 6.43
CA LYS A 8 23.79 -0.89 6.99
C LYS A 8 23.62 -1.23 8.48
N LYS A 9 22.61 -0.66 9.15
CA LYS A 9 22.26 -0.98 10.55
C LYS A 9 21.60 -2.35 10.64
N ALA A 10 21.83 -3.07 11.75
CA ALA A 10 21.27 -4.40 12.04
C ALA A 10 19.81 -4.35 12.54
N GLU A 11 19.03 -3.39 12.05
CA GLU A 11 17.64 -3.12 12.45
C GLU A 11 16.67 -3.37 11.28
N MET A 12 17.01 -4.31 10.39
CA MET A 12 16.14 -4.72 9.30
C MET A 12 14.98 -5.55 9.87
N GLY A 13 13.76 -5.05 9.73
CA GLY A 13 12.54 -5.81 10.01
C GLY A 13 12.06 -6.59 8.80
N LYS A 14 10.99 -7.37 8.98
CA LYS A 14 10.37 -8.21 7.94
C LYS A 14 9.89 -7.43 6.70
N TYR A 15 9.34 -6.24 6.91
CA TYR A 15 8.73 -5.43 5.85
C TYR A 15 9.52 -4.15 5.56
N TRP A 16 10.10 -3.54 6.59
CA TRP A 16 10.88 -2.30 6.49
C TRP A 16 12.01 -2.26 7.52
N CYS A 17 13.01 -1.43 7.29
CA CYS A 17 14.08 -1.17 8.25
C CYS A 17 13.58 -0.19 9.33
N ARG A 18 13.77 -0.52 10.62
CA ARG A 18 13.33 0.35 11.73
C ARG A 18 14.17 1.63 11.85
N ALA A 19 15.40 1.62 11.36
CA ALA A 19 16.30 2.74 11.49
C ALA A 19 16.11 3.84 10.43
N CYS A 20 15.89 3.45 9.17
CA CYS A 20 15.73 4.38 8.05
C CYS A 20 14.33 4.34 7.43
N HIS A 21 13.42 3.52 7.97
CA HIS A 21 12.05 3.34 7.48
C HIS A 21 11.91 2.87 6.02
N ALA A 22 13.01 2.47 5.38
CA ALA A 22 12.96 1.95 4.02
C ALA A 22 12.14 0.66 3.95
N VAL A 23 11.10 0.66 3.13
CA VAL A 23 10.20 -0.48 2.92
C VAL A 23 10.72 -1.38 1.81
N PHE A 24 10.88 -2.66 2.12
CA PHE A 24 11.30 -3.70 1.17
C PHE A 24 10.11 -4.53 0.68
N VAL A 25 9.11 -4.71 1.54
CA VAL A 25 7.88 -5.44 1.23
C VAL A 25 6.71 -4.63 1.74
N CYS A 26 5.68 -4.47 0.92
CA CYS A 26 4.48 -3.72 1.29
C CYS A 26 3.87 -4.30 2.58
N PRO A 27 3.73 -3.49 3.64
CA PRO A 27 3.25 -3.98 4.92
C PRO A 27 1.74 -4.16 4.97
N ASN A 28 1.02 -3.85 3.88
CA ASN A 28 -0.39 -4.21 3.74
C ASN A 28 -0.50 -5.75 3.64
N PRO A 29 -1.18 -6.42 4.59
CA PRO A 29 -1.35 -7.87 4.57
C PRO A 29 -2.04 -8.40 3.30
N GLN A 30 -2.89 -7.59 2.67
CA GLN A 30 -3.59 -7.95 1.42
C GLN A 30 -2.76 -7.73 0.15
N CYS A 31 -1.59 -7.09 0.27
CA CYS A 31 -0.72 -6.79 -0.87
C CYS A 31 0.56 -7.62 -0.81
N GLY A 32 1.36 -7.48 0.26
CA GLY A 32 2.62 -8.20 0.44
C GLY A 32 3.63 -8.05 -0.71
N ALA A 33 3.43 -7.09 -1.62
CA ALA A 33 4.25 -6.97 -2.83
C ALA A 33 5.66 -6.48 -2.50
N PRO A 34 6.70 -7.04 -3.11
CA PRO A 34 8.06 -6.54 -2.96
C PRO A 34 8.17 -5.12 -3.55
N VAL A 35 8.92 -4.26 -2.86
CA VAL A 35 9.25 -2.92 -3.32
C VAL A 35 10.52 -3.03 -4.16
N ALA A 36 10.37 -2.95 -5.48
CA ALA A 36 11.48 -3.16 -6.41
C ALA A 36 12.61 -2.13 -6.29
N LYS A 37 12.30 -0.90 -5.86
CA LYS A 37 13.27 0.21 -5.73
C LYS A 37 13.04 1.00 -4.43
N PRO A 38 13.66 0.62 -3.32
CA PRO A 38 13.67 1.42 -2.10
C PRO A 38 14.78 2.50 -2.13
N PRO A 39 14.58 3.69 -1.52
CA PRO A 39 13.37 4.12 -0.83
C PRO A 39 12.24 4.46 -1.81
N ALA A 40 11.03 4.02 -1.50
CA ALA A 40 9.81 4.42 -2.17
C ALA A 40 8.88 5.01 -1.12
N ASP A 41 8.06 5.99 -1.49
CA ASP A 41 7.10 6.62 -0.58
C ASP A 41 5.76 5.88 -0.55
N SER A 42 5.48 5.11 -1.61
CA SER A 42 4.25 4.36 -1.75
C SER A 42 4.42 3.02 -2.45
N CYS A 43 3.49 2.10 -2.20
CA CYS A 43 3.44 0.82 -2.89
C CYS A 43 2.95 1.00 -4.33
N SER A 44 3.75 0.57 -5.31
CA SER A 44 3.36 0.58 -6.73
C SER A 44 2.12 -0.25 -7.07
N ARG A 45 1.80 -1.26 -6.25
CA ARG A 45 0.69 -2.19 -6.50
C ARG A 45 -0.63 -1.73 -5.87
N CYS A 46 -0.61 -1.34 -4.59
CA CYS A 46 -1.83 -0.96 -3.87
C CYS A 46 -1.94 0.53 -3.54
N GLY A 47 -0.90 1.32 -3.79
CA GLY A 47 -0.86 2.75 -3.52
C GLY A 47 -0.71 3.12 -2.03
N LEU A 48 -0.44 2.15 -1.15
CA LEU A 48 -0.24 2.41 0.28
C LEU A 48 0.89 3.41 0.48
N LEU A 49 0.61 4.51 1.17
CA LEU A 49 1.60 5.47 1.65
C LEU A 49 2.34 4.87 2.84
N PHE A 50 3.65 4.66 2.68
CA PHE A 50 4.44 3.97 3.69
C PHE A 50 4.68 4.82 4.92
N GLU A 51 4.90 6.12 4.76
CA GLU A 51 5.11 7.04 5.87
C GLU A 51 3.90 7.07 6.82
N ASP A 52 2.69 7.26 6.28
CA ASP A 52 1.45 7.25 7.06
C ASP A 52 1.25 5.90 7.80
N TYR A 53 1.62 4.79 7.16
CA TYR A 53 1.50 3.47 7.78
C TYR A 53 2.56 3.25 8.87
N ILE A 54 3.81 3.61 8.64
CA ILE A 54 4.91 3.37 9.57
C ILE A 54 4.76 4.26 10.81
N LEU A 55 4.49 5.56 10.60
CA LEU A 55 4.42 6.54 11.69
C LEU A 55 3.07 6.54 12.40
N ARG A 56 1.96 6.44 11.66
CA ARG A 56 0.62 6.67 12.19
C ARG A 56 -0.25 5.41 12.21
N ARG A 57 0.26 4.28 11.69
CA ARG A 57 -0.51 3.04 11.49
C ARG A 57 -1.79 3.26 10.67
N LYS A 58 -1.80 4.25 9.78
CA LYS A 58 -2.93 4.55 8.90
C LYS A 58 -2.67 4.03 7.49
N MET A 59 -3.64 3.30 6.95
CA MET A 59 -3.55 2.73 5.61
C MET A 59 -4.18 3.68 4.58
N TYR A 60 -3.41 4.67 4.15
CA TYR A 60 -3.85 5.67 3.17
C TYR A 60 -3.21 5.47 1.79
N ARG A 61 -3.87 6.03 0.78
CA ARG A 61 -3.40 6.18 -0.60
C ARG A 61 -3.75 7.57 -1.13
N LEU A 62 -3.03 8.03 -2.14
CA LEU A 62 -3.39 9.26 -2.85
C LEU A 62 -4.35 8.95 -4.01
N CYS A 63 -5.42 9.74 -4.11
CA CYS A 63 -6.27 9.70 -5.29
C CYS A 63 -5.48 10.24 -6.51
N PRO A 64 -5.41 9.52 -7.64
CA PRO A 64 -4.73 10.01 -8.83
C PRO A 64 -5.45 11.20 -9.47
N LYS A 65 -6.76 11.35 -9.24
CA LYS A 65 -7.57 12.46 -9.78
C LYS A 65 -7.46 13.74 -8.96
N CYS A 66 -7.66 13.67 -7.64
CA CYS A 66 -7.74 14.87 -6.78
C CYS A 66 -6.59 15.02 -5.77
N ARG A 67 -5.64 14.07 -5.75
CA ARG A 67 -4.48 14.03 -4.84
C ARG A 67 -4.81 14.05 -3.35
N LYS A 68 -6.08 13.93 -2.96
CA LYS A 68 -6.49 13.80 -1.55
C LYS A 68 -6.17 12.40 -1.03
N LYS A 69 -5.79 12.31 0.24
CA LYS A 69 -5.62 11.03 0.95
C LYS A 69 -6.98 10.33 1.10
N GLN A 70 -7.01 9.03 0.83
CA GLN A 70 -8.17 8.15 1.02
C GLN A 70 -7.72 6.86 1.69
N GLY A 71 -8.62 6.20 2.42
CA GLY A 71 -8.36 4.86 2.94
C GLY A 71 -8.07 3.89 1.81
N ILE A 72 -7.16 2.95 2.05
CA ILE A 72 -6.81 1.94 1.05
C ILE A 72 -7.98 1.00 0.74
N ALA A 73 -8.89 0.81 1.71
CA ALA A 73 -10.11 0.03 1.59
C ALA A 73 -11.25 0.79 0.91
N ASP A 74 -11.17 2.12 0.79
CA ASP A 74 -12.24 2.91 0.17
C ASP A 74 -12.30 2.64 -1.33
N ALA A 75 -13.31 1.92 -1.84
CA ALA A 75 -13.43 1.61 -3.27
C ALA A 75 -13.55 2.88 -4.15
N GLN A 76 -14.03 3.99 -3.59
CA GLN A 76 -14.22 5.23 -4.30
C GLN A 76 -13.69 6.41 -3.48
N CYS A 77 -12.99 7.33 -4.13
CA CYS A 77 -12.62 8.62 -3.54
C CYS A 77 -13.84 9.54 -3.47
N ARG A 78 -13.87 10.45 -2.50
CA ARG A 78 -14.88 11.53 -2.40
C ARG A 78 -15.03 12.39 -3.67
N CYS A 79 -14.06 12.39 -4.59
CA CYS A 79 -14.16 13.08 -5.88
C CYS A 79 -14.83 12.25 -7.00
N GLY A 80 -15.39 11.08 -6.66
CA GLY A 80 -16.03 10.14 -7.59
C GLY A 80 -15.05 9.23 -8.35
N TYR A 81 -13.74 9.32 -8.07
CA TYR A 81 -12.76 8.42 -8.70
C TYR A 81 -12.84 7.00 -8.10
N TRP A 82 -13.07 6.01 -8.96
CA TRP A 82 -13.05 4.59 -8.59
C TRP A 82 -11.64 4.06 -8.57
N PHE A 83 -11.27 3.43 -7.46
CA PHE A 83 -9.98 2.78 -7.34
C PHE A 83 -10.00 1.35 -7.87
N ASN A 84 -8.83 0.90 -8.29
CA ASN A 84 -8.61 -0.49 -8.68
C ASN A 84 -8.44 -1.39 -7.45
N CYS A 85 -8.66 -2.69 -7.64
CA CYS A 85 -8.41 -3.72 -6.66
C CYS A 85 -6.96 -3.62 -6.16
N PRO A 86 -6.72 -3.55 -4.84
CA PRO A 86 -5.38 -3.33 -4.28
C PRO A 86 -4.43 -4.51 -4.53
N THR A 87 -4.95 -5.68 -4.91
CA THR A 87 -4.15 -6.88 -5.16
C THR A 87 -3.90 -7.14 -6.65
N CYS A 88 -4.89 -7.01 -7.54
CA CYS A 88 -4.69 -7.33 -8.97
C CYS A 88 -4.80 -6.13 -9.92
N GLY A 89 -5.11 -4.94 -9.43
CA GLY A 89 -5.26 -3.75 -10.27
C GLY A 89 -6.51 -3.76 -11.16
N HIS A 90 -7.40 -4.75 -11.04
CA HIS A 90 -8.67 -4.77 -11.76
C HIS A 90 -9.60 -3.65 -11.28
N ARG A 91 -10.28 -2.97 -12.20
CA ARG A 91 -11.19 -1.86 -11.87
C ARG A 91 -12.36 -2.37 -11.04
N VAL A 92 -12.57 -1.78 -9.86
CA VAL A 92 -13.76 -2.05 -9.05
C VAL A 92 -14.85 -1.10 -9.55
N VAL A 93 -15.90 -1.66 -10.14
CA VAL A 93 -16.98 -0.89 -10.78
C VAL A 93 -18.15 -0.60 -9.85
N SER A 94 -18.17 -1.17 -8.64
CA SER A 94 -19.27 -0.99 -7.68
C SER A 94 -18.80 -1.16 -6.23
N THR A 95 -19.41 -0.41 -5.32
CA THR A 95 -19.23 -0.50 -3.86
C THR A 95 -19.92 -1.74 -3.26
N SER A 96 -20.80 -2.39 -4.02
CA SER A 96 -21.48 -3.63 -3.62
C SER A 96 -20.56 -4.86 -3.68
N MET A 97 -19.43 -4.77 -4.40
CA MET A 97 -18.49 -5.87 -4.52
C MET A 97 -17.69 -6.05 -3.24
N LEU A 98 -17.98 -7.12 -2.49
CA LEU A 98 -17.25 -7.51 -1.28
C LEU A 98 -15.86 -8.09 -1.61
N SER A 99 -15.69 -8.68 -2.79
CA SER A 99 -14.45 -9.26 -3.28
C SER A 99 -14.19 -8.88 -4.73
N CYS A 100 -12.91 -8.83 -5.10
CA CYS A 100 -12.52 -8.56 -6.48
C CYS A 100 -12.90 -9.75 -7.37
N PRO A 101 -13.62 -9.54 -8.50
CA PRO A 101 -14.02 -10.64 -9.38
C PRO A 101 -12.84 -11.34 -10.05
N ARG A 102 -11.66 -10.70 -10.11
CA ARG A 102 -10.48 -11.26 -10.78
C ARG A 102 -9.57 -12.07 -9.85
N CYS A 103 -9.47 -11.70 -8.58
CA CYS A 103 -8.50 -12.31 -7.66
C CYS A 103 -9.06 -12.61 -6.27
N ALA A 104 -10.38 -12.51 -6.09
CA ALA A 104 -11.11 -12.75 -4.84
C ALA A 104 -10.67 -11.92 -3.63
N THR A 105 -9.78 -10.94 -3.79
CA THR A 105 -9.36 -10.03 -2.71
C THR A 105 -10.56 -9.34 -2.09
N ARG A 106 -10.70 -9.42 -0.76
CA ARG A 106 -11.71 -8.64 -0.03
C ARG A 106 -11.47 -7.14 -0.22
N LEU A 107 -12.48 -6.46 -0.75
CA LEU A 107 -12.50 -5.01 -0.99
C LEU A 107 -13.12 -4.24 0.18
N ARG A 108 -13.57 -4.95 1.22
CA ARG A 108 -14.28 -4.45 2.39
C ARG A 108 -13.75 -5.08 3.67
#